data_AF-A0A3F2RDP0-F1
#
_entry.id   AF-A0A3F2RDP0-F1
#
_cell.length_a   1.000
_cell.length_b   1.000
_cell.length_c   1.000
_cell.angle_alpha   90.00
_cell.angle_beta   90.00
_cell.angle_gamma   90.00
#
_symmetry.space_group_name_H-M   'P 1'
#
loop_
_entity.id
_entity.type
_entity.pdbx_description
1 polymer ?
#
loop_
_entity_poly.entity_id
_entity_poly.type
_entity_poly.pdbx_seq_one_letter_code
_entity_poly.pdbx_strand_id
1 'polypeptide(L)'
;ADAERQLIHRYFFGGLRSHDQRYQISNVFEVERRGESQRFNDLMAERSDLAIVQKHLLWHGTKRTNLMGILSQGLRVAPPEAPHHGYAYGKGLYFADVAEKSLNYCDSSYELPILGTDGKRDKSTTKTREVHYMLLCEVALGKPTELTTAAAWANGALPREGMDSVKALAMYTPDPSGALISPKCGAMLHLGRVKRMGSEVPYNRVWAKTEPNPMPMVWYERDPKFTAATQDYLEKLVANKDFSVGDTHTVSSTGNDRARFVQYQYEQRTITIDMTSRESADSAVEDEKVDDAAQKGGNGAWCQATLKVTIRPDDNSATYSYSVKLYRNALSSSPLEEGFTLAEPALSDYAEYVVYKEAQARIRYVVEVETV
;
A
#
# COMPACT_ATOMS: atom_id res chain seq x y z
N ALA A 1 23.51 -9.94 23.38
CA ALA A 1 22.06 -9.94 23.09
C ALA A 1 21.88 -10.28 21.61
N ASP A 2 20.91 -11.11 21.25
CA ASP A 2 20.66 -11.52 19.87
C ASP A 2 20.24 -10.31 19.01
N ALA A 3 20.99 -10.02 17.95
CA ALA A 3 20.77 -8.86 17.09
C ALA A 3 19.41 -8.95 16.38
N GLU A 4 19.02 -10.14 15.94
CA GLU A 4 17.74 -10.35 15.27
C GLU A 4 16.56 -10.03 16.20
N ARG A 5 16.59 -10.54 17.44
CA ARG A 5 15.60 -10.21 18.46
C ARG A 5 15.49 -8.69 18.68
N GLN A 6 16.61 -7.97 18.74
CA GLN A 6 16.57 -6.52 18.89
C GLN A 6 15.91 -5.82 17.70
N LEU A 7 16.17 -6.28 16.48
CA LEU A 7 15.50 -5.76 15.28
C LEU A 7 14.00 -6.04 15.31
N ILE A 8 13.57 -7.25 15.71
CA ILE A 8 12.15 -7.60 15.86
C ILE A 8 11.46 -6.71 16.92
N HIS A 9 12.12 -6.45 18.06
CA HIS A 9 11.62 -5.51 19.05
C HIS A 9 11.44 -4.10 18.47
N ARG A 10 12.48 -3.57 17.82
CA ARG A 10 12.40 -2.26 17.16
C ARG A 10 11.31 -2.22 16.09
N TYR A 11 11.14 -3.32 15.35
CA TYR A 11 10.15 -3.41 14.30
C TYR A 11 8.72 -3.32 14.86
N PHE A 12 8.46 -4.08 15.91
CA PHE A 12 7.16 -4.09 16.57
C PHE A 12 6.80 -2.71 17.12
N PHE A 13 7.65 -2.12 17.96
CA PHE A 13 7.37 -0.82 18.59
C PHE A 13 7.43 0.36 17.61
N GLY A 14 8.25 0.29 16.56
CA GLY A 14 8.25 1.28 15.48
C GLY A 14 6.95 1.25 14.67
N GLY A 15 6.29 0.10 14.61
CA GLY A 15 5.00 -0.15 13.96
C GLY A 15 3.76 0.08 14.84
N LEU A 16 3.88 0.85 15.92
CA LEU A 16 2.75 1.33 16.73
C LEU A 16 2.64 2.86 16.56
N ARG A 17 1.42 3.38 16.33
CA ARG A 17 1.20 4.83 16.14
C ARG A 17 1.33 5.64 17.44
N SER A 18 0.93 5.06 18.56
CA SER A 18 1.19 5.59 19.88
C SER A 18 2.38 4.85 20.51
N HIS A 19 3.08 5.53 21.43
CA HIS A 19 3.96 4.83 22.36
C HIS A 19 3.07 4.03 23.32
N ASP A 20 2.60 2.89 22.83
CA ASP A 20 1.72 2.03 23.58
C ASP A 20 2.53 1.26 24.61
N GLN A 21 2.62 1.83 25.80
CA GLN A 21 3.29 1.22 26.94
C GLN A 21 2.56 -0.02 27.46
N ARG A 22 1.40 -0.38 26.88
CA ARG A 22 0.64 -1.58 27.21
C ARG A 22 1.22 -2.86 26.62
N TYR A 23 2.27 -2.80 25.80
CA TYR A 23 2.84 -4.01 25.18
C TYR A 23 4.28 -4.26 25.59
N GLN A 24 4.59 -5.54 25.77
CA GLN A 24 5.94 -6.05 25.93
C GLN A 24 6.15 -7.29 25.05
N ILE A 25 7.28 -7.39 24.36
CA ILE A 25 7.68 -8.66 23.74
C ILE A 25 8.36 -9.52 24.80
N SER A 26 7.67 -10.58 25.22
CA SER A 26 8.18 -11.54 26.19
C SER A 26 9.08 -12.57 25.52
N ASN A 27 8.63 -13.14 24.39
CA ASN A 27 9.32 -14.22 23.68
C ASN A 27 9.34 -14.01 22.17
N VAL A 28 10.42 -14.48 21.54
CA VAL A 28 10.55 -14.60 20.09
C VAL A 28 11.00 -16.02 19.79
N PHE A 29 10.16 -16.79 19.11
CA PHE A 29 10.44 -18.17 18.72
C PHE A 29 10.80 -18.19 17.24
N GLU A 30 11.98 -18.71 16.92
CA GLU A 30 12.35 -19.02 15.54
C GLU A 30 11.61 -20.28 15.08
N VAL A 31 11.06 -20.24 13.88
CA VAL A 31 10.20 -21.30 13.34
C VAL A 31 10.80 -21.84 12.06
N GLU A 32 11.00 -23.16 12.03
CA GLU A 32 11.36 -23.91 10.82
C GLU A 32 10.34 -25.02 10.64
N ARG A 33 9.41 -24.81 9.69
CA ARG A 33 8.35 -25.78 9.41
C ARG A 33 8.79 -26.79 8.36
N ARG A 34 8.45 -28.07 8.59
CA ARG A 34 8.80 -29.16 7.68
C ARG A 34 8.34 -28.86 6.25
N GLY A 35 9.30 -28.79 5.33
CA GLY A 35 9.06 -28.57 3.89
C GLY A 35 8.75 -27.12 3.49
N GLU A 36 8.60 -26.20 4.44
CA GLU A 36 8.24 -24.80 4.14
C GLU A 36 9.40 -24.06 3.47
N SER A 37 10.63 -24.22 3.99
CA SER A 37 11.84 -23.65 3.37
C SER A 37 12.12 -24.25 1.99
N GLN A 38 11.93 -25.56 1.81
CA GLN A 38 12.12 -26.21 0.52
C GLN A 38 11.17 -25.61 -0.52
N ARG A 39 9.87 -25.57 -0.21
CA ARG A 39 8.83 -25.02 -1.10
C ARG A 39 9.07 -23.54 -1.44
N PHE A 40 9.52 -22.74 -0.47
CA PHE A 40 9.87 -21.33 -0.71
C PHE A 40 11.07 -21.21 -1.66
N ASN A 41 12.13 -21.97 -1.41
CA ASN A 41 13.34 -21.95 -2.23
C ASN A 41 13.11 -22.50 -3.63
N ASP A 42 12.29 -23.54 -3.79
CA ASP A 42 11.89 -24.09 -5.09
C ASP A 42 11.19 -23.03 -5.94
N LEU A 43 10.28 -22.25 -5.35
CA LEU A 43 9.65 -21.13 -6.04
C LEU A 43 10.68 -20.07 -6.46
N MET A 44 11.66 -19.74 -5.60
CA MET A 44 12.72 -18.79 -5.96
C MET A 44 13.61 -19.33 -7.09
N ALA A 45 13.86 -20.64 -7.12
CA ALA A 45 14.60 -21.26 -8.22
C ALA A 45 13.82 -21.26 -9.55
N GLU A 46 12.50 -21.49 -9.48
CA GLU A 46 11.60 -21.46 -10.65
C GLU A 46 11.38 -20.04 -11.18
N ARG A 47 11.22 -19.07 -10.28
CA ARG A 47 10.95 -17.65 -10.58
C ARG A 47 12.14 -16.79 -10.22
N SER A 48 13.16 -16.82 -11.09
CA SER A 48 14.38 -16.01 -10.93
C SER A 48 14.08 -14.51 -10.82
N ASP A 49 13.02 -14.05 -11.47
CA ASP A 49 12.51 -12.67 -11.40
C ASP A 49 12.00 -12.31 -9.99
N LEU A 50 11.39 -13.26 -9.25
CA LEU A 50 11.10 -13.09 -7.82
C LEU A 50 12.37 -13.21 -6.96
N ALA A 51 13.29 -14.08 -7.35
CA ALA A 51 14.51 -14.35 -6.59
C ALA A 51 15.49 -13.18 -6.53
N ILE A 52 15.51 -12.29 -7.53
CA ILE A 52 16.37 -11.10 -7.51
C ILE A 52 15.77 -9.91 -6.74
N VAL A 53 14.45 -9.93 -6.48
CA VAL A 53 13.78 -8.85 -5.77
C VAL A 53 13.93 -9.01 -4.26
N GLN A 54 14.09 -7.89 -3.55
CA GLN A 54 14.17 -7.85 -2.10
C GLN A 54 12.93 -8.51 -1.46
N LYS A 55 13.14 -9.48 -0.57
CA LYS A 55 12.06 -10.08 0.23
C LYS A 55 11.82 -9.22 1.46
N HIS A 56 10.62 -9.30 2.01
CA HIS A 56 10.23 -8.50 3.16
C HIS A 56 9.89 -9.41 4.33
N LEU A 57 10.28 -9.00 5.54
CA LEU A 57 9.77 -9.58 6.76
C LEU A 57 8.53 -8.78 7.15
N LEU A 58 7.35 -9.41 7.08
CA LEU A 58 6.07 -8.75 7.30
C LEU A 58 5.27 -9.44 8.39
N TRP A 59 4.47 -8.63 9.10
CA TRP A 59 3.59 -9.10 10.16
C TRP A 59 2.37 -9.81 9.58
N HIS A 60 1.96 -10.88 10.25
CA HIS A 60 0.68 -11.54 10.06
C HIS A 60 0.04 -11.79 11.42
N GLY A 61 -1.04 -11.06 11.69
CA GLY A 61 -1.90 -11.30 12.84
C GLY A 61 -2.95 -12.36 12.53
N THR A 62 -3.28 -13.16 13.53
CA THR A 62 -4.30 -14.19 13.40
C THR A 62 -4.98 -14.43 14.72
N LYS A 63 -6.22 -14.92 14.65
CA LYS A 63 -6.93 -15.45 15.81
C LYS A 63 -6.12 -16.55 16.49
N ARG A 64 -6.16 -16.58 17.82
CA ARG A 64 -5.56 -17.61 18.68
C ARG A 64 -5.96 -19.02 18.23
N THR A 65 -7.22 -19.23 17.88
CA THR A 65 -7.73 -20.54 17.45
C THR A 65 -7.09 -21.06 16.16
N ASN A 66 -6.56 -20.18 15.32
CA ASN A 66 -5.94 -20.55 14.04
C ASN A 66 -4.45 -20.88 14.19
N LEU A 67 -3.78 -20.39 15.24
CA LEU A 67 -2.32 -20.41 15.35
C LEU A 67 -1.74 -21.82 15.21
N MET A 68 -2.27 -22.81 15.93
CA MET A 68 -1.76 -24.18 15.86
C MET A 68 -2.07 -24.84 14.49
N GLY A 69 -3.17 -24.46 13.84
CA GLY A 69 -3.46 -24.85 12.46
C GLY A 69 -2.40 -24.32 11.50
N ILE A 70 -2.06 -23.03 11.61
CA ILE A 70 -1.02 -22.39 10.79
C ILE A 70 0.36 -23.01 11.09
N LEU A 71 0.70 -23.25 12.36
CA LEU A 71 1.97 -23.85 12.75
C LEU A 71 2.11 -25.32 12.36
N SER A 72 1.01 -26.03 12.08
CA SER A 72 1.04 -27.41 11.59
C SER A 72 0.98 -27.48 10.06
N GLN A 73 0.17 -26.64 9.42
CA GLN A 73 -0.20 -26.76 8.01
C GLN A 73 0.24 -25.60 7.11
N GLY A 74 0.70 -24.50 7.70
CA GLY A 74 1.18 -23.31 7.02
C GLY A 74 0.05 -22.29 6.82
N LEU A 75 0.43 -21.10 6.38
CA LEU A 75 -0.55 -20.11 5.90
C LEU A 75 -1.19 -20.62 4.62
N ARG A 76 -2.52 -20.63 4.58
CA ARG A 76 -3.29 -21.14 3.44
C ARG A 76 -4.14 -20.09 2.78
N VAL A 77 -4.20 -20.15 1.45
CA VAL A 77 -5.15 -19.35 0.69
C VAL A 77 -6.54 -19.99 0.86
N ALA A 78 -7.54 -19.16 1.14
CA ALA A 78 -8.90 -19.65 1.28
C ALA A 78 -9.36 -20.38 0.01
N PRO A 79 -10.07 -21.51 0.14
CA PRO A 79 -10.48 -22.31 -1.01
C PRO A 79 -11.51 -21.56 -1.87
N PRO A 80 -11.64 -21.88 -3.17
CA PRO A 80 -12.56 -21.19 -4.09
C PRO A 80 -14.02 -21.15 -3.62
N GLU A 81 -14.45 -22.12 -2.83
CA GLU A 81 -15.81 -22.31 -2.33
C GLU A 81 -16.12 -21.44 -1.10
N ALA A 82 -15.10 -20.95 -0.38
CA ALA A 82 -15.30 -20.08 0.77
C ALA A 82 -15.98 -18.76 0.35
N PRO A 83 -16.85 -18.15 1.18
CA PRO A 83 -17.43 -16.85 0.88
C PRO A 83 -16.35 -15.79 0.58
N HIS A 84 -16.59 -14.92 -0.40
CA HIS A 84 -15.67 -13.84 -0.75
C HIS A 84 -15.68 -12.67 0.25
N HIS A 85 -16.69 -12.62 1.13
CA HIS A 85 -16.83 -11.54 2.12
C HIS A 85 -15.63 -11.50 3.08
N GLY A 86 -15.01 -10.33 3.20
CA GLY A 86 -13.87 -10.10 4.10
C GLY A 86 -12.49 -10.10 3.41
N TYR A 87 -12.40 -10.38 2.11
CA TYR A 87 -11.14 -10.33 1.35
C TYR A 87 -11.09 -9.10 0.44
N ALA A 88 -10.63 -7.97 1.00
CA ALA A 88 -10.55 -6.67 0.32
C ALA A 88 -9.87 -6.77 -1.06
N TYR A 89 -8.82 -7.58 -1.20
CA TYR A 89 -8.07 -7.74 -2.45
C TYR A 89 -8.10 -9.19 -2.96
N GLY A 90 -9.21 -9.89 -2.70
CA GLY A 90 -9.41 -11.29 -3.08
C GLY A 90 -8.68 -12.29 -2.18
N LYS A 91 -8.97 -13.58 -2.39
CA LYS A 91 -8.41 -14.67 -1.57
C LYS A 91 -6.90 -14.80 -1.79
N GLY A 92 -6.12 -14.54 -0.76
CA GLY A 92 -4.66 -14.56 -0.73
C GLY A 92 -4.16 -14.56 0.71
N LEU A 93 -2.84 -14.54 0.91
CA LEU A 93 -2.21 -14.37 2.22
C LEU A 93 -1.95 -12.90 2.47
N TYR A 94 -2.49 -12.37 3.56
CA TYR A 94 -2.45 -10.94 3.91
C TYR A 94 -1.37 -10.67 4.95
N PHE A 95 -0.58 -9.63 4.71
CA PHE A 95 0.51 -9.19 5.58
C PHE A 95 0.49 -7.67 5.75
N ALA A 96 1.16 -7.17 6.79
CA ALA A 96 1.34 -5.75 7.02
C ALA A 96 2.80 -5.44 7.36
N ASP A 97 3.26 -4.27 6.95
CA ASP A 97 4.54 -3.71 7.38
C ASP A 97 4.44 -2.98 8.74
N VAL A 98 3.23 -2.69 9.20
CA VAL A 98 2.93 -2.08 10.51
C VAL A 98 2.38 -3.14 11.47
N ALA A 99 2.98 -3.24 12.66
CA ALA A 99 2.60 -4.21 13.69
C ALA A 99 1.17 -3.99 14.20
N GLU A 100 0.78 -2.73 14.43
CA GLU A 100 -0.56 -2.36 14.94
C GLU A 100 -1.70 -2.90 14.06
N LYS A 101 -1.54 -2.88 12.73
CA LYS A 101 -2.52 -3.49 11.82
C LYS A 101 -2.68 -4.97 12.08
N SER A 102 -1.57 -5.69 12.18
CA SER A 102 -1.61 -7.13 12.42
C SER A 102 -2.13 -7.46 13.82
N LEU A 103 -1.82 -6.65 14.84
CA LEU A 103 -2.41 -6.81 16.18
C LEU A 103 -3.94 -6.78 16.16
N ASN A 104 -4.56 -5.93 15.33
CA ASN A 104 -6.02 -5.86 15.21
C ASN A 104 -6.66 -7.15 14.64
N TYR A 105 -5.86 -8.05 14.05
CA TYR A 105 -6.31 -9.37 13.61
C TYR A 105 -6.10 -10.48 14.66
N CYS A 106 -5.38 -10.17 15.75
CA CYS A 106 -5.36 -11.01 16.94
C CYS A 106 -6.69 -10.82 17.69
N ASP A 107 -7.36 -11.91 18.04
CA ASP A 107 -8.58 -11.87 18.85
C ASP A 107 -8.23 -11.85 20.35
N SER A 108 -8.97 -12.58 21.19
CA SER A 108 -8.69 -12.62 22.62
C SER A 108 -7.29 -13.17 22.92
N SER A 109 -6.66 -12.55 23.91
CA SER A 109 -5.36 -12.98 24.42
C SER A 109 -5.43 -14.42 24.97
N TYR A 110 -4.27 -15.08 25.02
CA TYR A 110 -4.08 -16.27 25.83
C TYR A 110 -3.86 -15.83 27.27
N GLU A 111 -4.64 -16.39 28.19
CA GLU A 111 -4.40 -16.26 29.61
C GLU A 111 -3.42 -17.35 30.05
N LEU A 112 -2.16 -16.96 30.28
CA LEU A 112 -1.10 -17.86 30.71
C LEU A 112 -0.85 -17.68 32.21
N PRO A 113 -0.54 -18.77 32.96
CA PRO A 113 -0.16 -18.63 34.35
C PRO A 113 1.16 -17.87 34.48
N ILE A 114 1.30 -17.06 35.53
CA ILE A 114 2.59 -16.51 35.94
C ILE A 114 3.43 -17.68 36.46
N LEU A 115 4.65 -17.82 35.92
CA LEU A 115 5.60 -18.85 36.34
C LEU A 115 6.60 -18.27 37.34
N GLY A 116 6.86 -19.01 38.41
CA GLY A 116 7.93 -18.72 39.35
C GLY A 116 9.31 -19.01 38.75
N THR A 117 10.36 -18.71 39.51
CA THR A 117 11.75 -18.96 39.08
C THR A 117 12.07 -20.44 38.85
N ASP A 118 11.27 -21.35 39.43
CA ASP A 118 11.35 -22.80 39.23
C ASP A 118 10.57 -23.31 38.00
N GLY A 119 9.99 -22.40 37.21
CA GLY A 119 9.20 -22.71 36.02
C GLY A 119 7.81 -23.27 36.34
N LYS A 120 7.41 -23.35 37.61
CA LYS A 120 6.07 -23.81 38.00
C LYS A 120 5.13 -22.62 38.15
N ARG A 121 3.83 -22.88 38.03
CA ARG A 121 2.80 -21.86 38.29
C ARG A 121 3.01 -21.28 39.67
N ASP A 122 3.12 -19.95 39.73
CA ASP A 122 3.13 -19.22 40.99
C ASP A 122 1.77 -19.39 41.67
N LYS A 123 1.77 -20.10 42.80
CA LYS A 123 0.56 -20.40 43.57
C LYS A 123 0.13 -19.22 44.45
N SER A 124 0.96 -18.18 44.59
CA SER A 124 0.67 -17.00 45.40
C SER A 124 -0.26 -16.01 44.72
N THR A 125 -0.47 -16.15 43.40
CA THR A 125 -1.29 -15.23 42.61
C THR A 125 -2.28 -15.97 41.72
N THR A 126 -3.47 -15.39 41.58
CA THR A 126 -4.46 -15.82 40.58
C THR A 126 -4.32 -15.03 39.27
N LYS A 127 -3.43 -14.02 39.23
CA LYS A 127 -3.19 -13.24 38.02
C LYS A 127 -2.59 -14.10 36.92
N THR A 128 -3.02 -13.82 35.70
CA THR A 128 -2.50 -14.41 34.48
C THR A 128 -1.76 -13.34 33.67
N ARG A 129 -0.89 -13.80 32.77
CA ARG A 129 -0.30 -12.99 31.71
C ARG A 129 -1.25 -13.07 30.53
N GLU A 130 -1.57 -11.93 29.94
CA GLU A 130 -2.36 -11.88 28.72
C GLU A 130 -1.42 -11.74 27.53
N VAL A 131 -1.37 -12.74 26.66
CA VAL A 131 -0.45 -12.73 25.52
C VAL A 131 -1.15 -12.92 24.18
N HIS A 132 -0.69 -12.19 23.17
CA HIS A 132 -1.02 -12.41 21.77
C HIS A 132 0.18 -13.03 21.07
N TYR A 133 -0.07 -13.87 20.07
CA TYR A 133 0.97 -14.40 19.19
C TYR A 133 0.81 -13.84 17.80
N MET A 134 1.86 -13.20 17.32
CA MET A 134 1.95 -12.68 15.95
C MET A 134 2.98 -13.46 15.16
N LEU A 135 2.78 -13.58 13.86
CA LEU A 135 3.75 -14.20 12.97
C LEU A 135 4.56 -13.13 12.26
N LEU A 136 5.86 -13.36 12.12
CA LEU A 136 6.71 -12.66 11.16
C LEU A 136 7.07 -13.62 10.03
N CYS A 137 6.70 -13.23 8.82
CA CYS A 137 6.84 -14.05 7.64
C CYS A 137 7.81 -13.40 6.67
N GLU A 138 8.70 -14.20 6.09
CA GLU A 138 9.49 -13.79 4.94
C GLU A 138 8.63 -13.95 3.69
N VAL A 139 8.41 -12.85 2.98
CA VAL A 139 7.46 -12.75 1.87
C VAL A 139 8.17 -12.24 0.61
N ALA A 140 8.04 -13.01 -0.46
CA ALA A 140 8.48 -12.65 -1.80
C ALA A 140 7.35 -11.94 -2.55
N LEU A 141 7.35 -10.60 -2.47
CA LEU A 141 6.31 -9.78 -3.09
C LEU A 141 6.45 -9.64 -4.61
N GLY A 142 7.66 -9.81 -5.16
CA GLY A 142 7.90 -9.53 -6.58
C GLY A 142 7.64 -8.07 -6.92
N LYS A 143 6.95 -7.81 -8.02
CA LYS A 143 6.47 -6.46 -8.38
C LYS A 143 5.02 -6.29 -7.91
N PRO A 144 4.76 -5.57 -6.81
CA PRO A 144 3.39 -5.41 -6.31
C PRO A 144 2.57 -4.53 -7.25
N THR A 145 1.32 -4.92 -7.47
CA THR A 145 0.30 -4.02 -8.03
C THR A 145 -0.20 -3.12 -6.91
N GLU A 146 0.05 -1.82 -7.02
CA GLU A 146 -0.44 -0.85 -6.04
C GLU A 146 -1.92 -0.53 -6.28
N LEU A 147 -2.72 -0.64 -5.22
CA LEU A 147 -4.16 -0.39 -5.28
C LEU A 147 -4.58 0.60 -4.18
N THR A 148 -5.47 1.52 -4.52
CA THR A 148 -6.18 2.37 -3.54
C THR A 148 -7.26 1.57 -2.84
N THR A 149 -7.78 2.07 -1.71
CA THR A 149 -8.95 1.46 -1.05
C THR A 149 -10.12 1.32 -2.00
N ALA A 150 -10.38 2.25 -2.90
CA ALA A 150 -11.50 2.12 -3.86
C ALA A 150 -11.55 0.76 -4.62
N ALA A 151 -10.41 0.10 -4.84
CA ALA A 151 -10.36 -1.21 -5.49
C ALA A 151 -10.96 -2.35 -4.65
N ALA A 152 -10.97 -2.23 -3.32
CA ALA A 152 -11.44 -3.29 -2.44
C ALA A 152 -12.97 -3.44 -2.36
N TRP A 153 -13.70 -2.44 -2.86
CA TRP A 153 -15.16 -2.44 -2.97
C TRP A 153 -15.61 -2.38 -4.43
N ALA A 154 -14.68 -2.52 -5.38
CA ALA A 154 -15.01 -2.55 -6.80
C ALA A 154 -15.75 -3.86 -7.15
N ASN A 155 -16.81 -3.75 -7.95
CA ASN A 155 -17.52 -4.91 -8.48
C ASN A 155 -16.66 -5.60 -9.56
N GLY A 156 -15.78 -6.52 -9.15
CA GLY A 156 -14.97 -7.32 -10.06
C GLY A 156 -13.82 -8.05 -9.39
N ALA A 157 -13.40 -9.18 -9.96
CA ALA A 157 -12.17 -9.84 -9.54
C ALA A 157 -10.96 -9.05 -10.04
N LEU A 158 -9.95 -8.87 -9.19
CA LEU A 158 -8.66 -8.33 -9.62
C LEU A 158 -8.06 -9.27 -10.69
N PRO A 159 -7.54 -8.75 -11.81
CA PRO A 159 -6.90 -9.57 -12.82
C PRO A 159 -5.63 -10.18 -12.23
N ARG A 160 -5.65 -11.46 -11.89
CA ARG A 160 -4.52 -12.14 -11.22
C ARG A 160 -3.38 -12.51 -12.17
N GLU A 161 -3.64 -12.49 -13.47
CA GLU A 161 -2.65 -12.87 -14.47
C GLU A 161 -1.50 -11.86 -14.52
N GLY A 162 -0.26 -12.35 -14.44
CA GLY A 162 0.94 -11.51 -14.44
C GLY A 162 1.18 -10.69 -13.16
N MET A 163 0.31 -10.78 -12.14
CA MET A 163 0.52 -10.12 -10.85
C MET A 163 1.28 -11.02 -9.88
N ASP A 164 2.37 -10.51 -9.31
CA ASP A 164 3.10 -11.21 -8.25
C ASP A 164 2.43 -11.04 -6.88
N SER A 165 1.98 -9.82 -6.58
CA SER A 165 1.33 -9.46 -5.33
C SER A 165 0.52 -8.16 -5.48
N VAL A 166 -0.22 -7.82 -4.42
CA VAL A 166 -0.88 -6.52 -4.26
C VAL A 166 -0.27 -5.78 -3.09
N LYS A 167 -0.14 -4.45 -3.24
CA LYS A 167 0.11 -3.51 -2.14
C LYS A 167 -1.05 -2.51 -2.07
N ALA A 168 -1.86 -2.61 -1.02
CA ALA A 168 -2.85 -1.57 -0.71
C ALA A 168 -2.12 -0.32 -0.20
N LEU A 169 -2.41 0.82 -0.84
CA LEU A 169 -1.84 2.12 -0.45
C LEU A 169 -2.46 2.62 0.85
N ALA A 170 -1.63 3.23 1.68
CA ALA A 170 -1.96 3.52 3.07
C ALA A 170 -1.69 4.96 3.49
N MET A 171 -2.47 5.42 4.45
CA MET A 171 -2.31 6.72 5.10
C MET A 171 -1.16 6.69 6.10
N TYR A 172 -0.95 5.57 6.80
CA TYR A 172 0.11 5.39 7.77
C TYR A 172 1.10 4.31 7.29
N THR A 173 2.36 4.71 7.13
CA THR A 173 3.45 3.84 6.68
C THR A 173 4.65 3.98 7.61
N PRO A 174 5.48 2.94 7.80
CA PRO A 174 6.79 3.11 8.41
C PRO A 174 7.63 4.09 7.58
N ASP A 175 8.41 4.94 8.25
CA ASP A 175 9.42 5.76 7.59
C ASP A 175 10.41 4.88 6.80
N PRO A 176 10.47 5.00 5.45
CA PRO A 176 11.32 4.15 4.62
C PRO A 176 12.81 4.24 4.96
N SER A 177 13.27 5.38 5.52
CA SER A 177 14.68 5.57 5.93
C SER A 177 15.10 4.66 7.09
N GLY A 178 14.13 4.12 7.84
CA GLY A 178 14.36 3.17 8.92
C GLY A 178 14.46 1.71 8.47
N ALA A 179 14.32 1.42 7.18
CA ALA A 179 14.39 0.04 6.69
C ALA A 179 15.78 -0.57 6.89
N LEU A 180 15.84 -1.83 7.35
CA LEU A 180 17.09 -2.58 7.51
C LEU A 180 16.91 -4.01 7.01
N ILE A 181 18.01 -4.63 6.58
CA ILE A 181 18.01 -6.04 6.17
C ILE A 181 18.30 -6.93 7.38
N SER A 182 17.50 -7.99 7.56
CA SER A 182 17.75 -9.03 8.56
C SER A 182 19.09 -9.69 8.27
N PRO A 183 20.04 -9.72 9.23
CA PRO A 183 21.28 -10.45 9.08
C PRO A 183 21.07 -11.98 9.05
N LYS A 184 19.92 -12.49 9.53
CA LYS A 184 19.62 -13.92 9.53
C LYS A 184 18.98 -14.40 8.23
N CYS A 185 17.95 -13.71 7.74
CA CYS A 185 17.17 -14.17 6.59
C CYS A 185 17.36 -13.33 5.31
N GLY A 186 18.05 -12.19 5.38
CA GLY A 186 18.22 -11.30 4.23
C GLY A 186 16.95 -10.56 3.81
N ALA A 187 15.85 -10.71 4.54
CA ALA A 187 14.60 -10.00 4.29
C ALA A 187 14.61 -8.60 4.93
N MET A 188 13.94 -7.64 4.30
CA MET A 188 13.85 -6.26 4.77
C MET A 188 12.82 -6.13 5.89
N LEU A 189 13.22 -5.49 7.00
CA LEU A 189 12.34 -5.05 8.08
C LEU A 189 12.08 -3.55 7.95
N HIS A 190 10.84 -3.13 8.19
CA HIS A 190 10.42 -1.72 8.08
C HIS A 190 10.43 -1.04 9.46
N LEU A 191 11.62 -0.79 10.02
CA LEU A 191 11.78 -0.34 11.42
C LEU A 191 11.49 1.14 11.66
N GLY A 192 11.16 1.90 10.61
CA GLY A 192 10.82 3.31 10.71
C GLY A 192 9.61 3.53 11.62
N ARG A 193 9.56 4.69 12.26
CA ARG A 193 8.33 5.08 12.98
C ARG A 193 7.19 5.24 11.99
N VAL A 194 5.99 4.86 12.41
CA VAL A 194 4.79 5.10 11.63
C VAL A 194 4.59 6.61 11.42
N LYS A 195 4.48 7.03 10.17
CA LYS A 195 4.27 8.42 9.74
C LYS A 195 3.07 8.52 8.82
N ARG A 196 2.45 9.69 8.78
CA ARG A 196 1.31 9.98 7.89
C ARG A 196 1.78 10.39 6.48
N MET A 197 1.35 9.64 5.48
CA MET A 197 1.52 9.97 4.06
C MET A 197 0.90 11.33 3.72
N GLY A 198 1.56 12.07 2.84
CA GLY A 198 1.19 13.44 2.47
C GLY A 198 1.57 14.50 3.50
N SER A 199 1.73 14.15 4.78
CA SER A 199 2.03 15.13 5.84
C SER A 199 3.48 15.06 6.31
N GLU A 200 3.97 13.85 6.62
CA GLU A 200 5.30 13.60 7.18
C GLU A 200 6.18 12.80 6.23
N VAL A 201 5.56 12.00 5.36
CA VAL A 201 6.20 11.28 4.25
C VAL A 201 5.49 11.71 2.97
N PRO A 202 6.21 12.16 1.94
CA PRO A 202 5.61 12.59 0.69
C PRO A 202 4.90 11.44 -0.03
N TYR A 203 3.83 11.77 -0.74
CA TYR A 203 3.26 10.87 -1.73
C TYR A 203 4.31 10.56 -2.80
N ASN A 204 4.57 9.28 -3.03
CA ASN A 204 5.41 8.86 -4.17
C ASN A 204 4.81 9.37 -5.49
N ARG A 205 3.48 9.38 -5.58
CA ARG A 205 2.70 9.98 -6.66
C ARG A 205 1.38 10.51 -6.12
N VAL A 206 0.97 11.68 -6.61
CA VAL A 206 -0.36 12.25 -6.33
C VAL A 206 -0.79 13.13 -7.50
N TRP A 207 -2.08 13.12 -7.80
CA TRP A 207 -2.64 13.99 -8.82
C TRP A 207 -3.06 15.32 -8.21
N ALA A 208 -2.99 16.39 -8.99
CA ALA A 208 -3.71 17.64 -8.74
C ALA A 208 -4.58 17.95 -9.96
N LYS A 209 -5.69 18.65 -9.76
CA LYS A 209 -6.59 19.06 -10.84
C LYS A 209 -7.04 20.51 -10.71
N THR A 210 -7.39 21.13 -11.84
CA THR A 210 -8.09 22.42 -11.87
C THR A 210 -9.60 22.23 -11.83
N GLU A 211 -10.33 23.31 -11.56
CA GLU A 211 -11.75 23.38 -11.91
C GLU A 211 -11.94 23.39 -13.44
N PRO A 212 -13.11 22.96 -13.94
CA PRO A 212 -13.47 23.09 -15.34
C PRO A 212 -13.47 24.53 -15.86
N ASN A 213 -12.95 24.72 -17.06
CA ASN A 213 -12.96 25.98 -17.79
C ASN A 213 -13.29 25.76 -19.29
N PRO A 214 -14.28 26.47 -19.87
CA PRO A 214 -15.30 27.27 -19.16
C PRO A 214 -16.10 26.44 -18.16
N MET A 215 -16.62 27.08 -17.11
CA MET A 215 -17.43 26.43 -16.10
C MET A 215 -18.73 25.89 -16.73
N PRO A 216 -19.05 24.59 -16.60
CA PRO A 216 -20.29 24.03 -17.11
C PRO A 216 -21.53 24.67 -16.51
N MET A 217 -22.56 24.89 -17.33
CA MET A 217 -23.84 25.38 -16.84
C MET A 217 -24.51 24.35 -15.91
N VAL A 218 -24.39 23.06 -16.26
CA VAL A 218 -24.96 21.94 -15.53
C VAL A 218 -24.16 21.69 -14.25
N TRP A 219 -24.84 21.74 -13.09
CA TRP A 219 -24.19 21.77 -11.78
C TRP A 219 -23.33 20.53 -11.48
N TYR A 220 -23.75 19.34 -11.89
CA TYR A 220 -23.01 18.10 -11.63
C TYR A 220 -21.80 17.91 -12.57
N GLU A 221 -21.68 18.73 -13.62
CA GLU A 221 -20.51 18.74 -14.52
C GLU A 221 -19.42 19.70 -14.02
N ARG A 222 -19.74 20.58 -13.07
CA ARG A 222 -18.80 21.54 -12.46
C ARG A 222 -17.72 20.85 -11.62
N ASP A 223 -17.98 19.63 -11.15
CA ASP A 223 -16.97 18.78 -10.52
C ASP A 223 -16.87 17.44 -11.28
N PRO A 224 -16.07 17.39 -12.37
CA PRO A 224 -15.91 16.17 -13.14
C PRO A 224 -15.35 15.06 -12.27
N LYS A 225 -15.78 13.81 -12.55
CA LYS A 225 -15.30 12.64 -11.84
C LYS A 225 -13.78 12.59 -11.91
N PHE A 226 -13.17 12.55 -10.74
CA PHE A 226 -11.74 12.35 -10.59
C PHE A 226 -11.45 11.29 -9.52
N THR A 227 -12.21 10.20 -9.64
CA THR A 227 -12.16 9.03 -8.74
C THR A 227 -10.85 8.26 -8.91
N ALA A 228 -10.56 7.32 -8.00
CA ALA A 228 -9.41 6.43 -8.14
C ALA A 228 -9.35 5.69 -9.48
N ALA A 229 -10.51 5.32 -10.05
CA ALA A 229 -10.57 4.69 -11.38
C ALA A 229 -10.15 5.65 -12.51
N THR A 230 -10.47 6.94 -12.37
CA THR A 230 -10.03 8.00 -13.29
C THR A 230 -8.53 8.19 -13.19
N GLN A 231 -8.00 8.27 -11.97
CA GLN A 231 -6.57 8.43 -11.71
C GLN A 231 -5.74 7.25 -12.24
N ASP A 232 -6.18 6.00 -12.01
CA ASP A 232 -5.52 4.79 -12.54
C ASP A 232 -5.51 4.77 -14.08
N TYR A 233 -6.61 5.18 -14.71
CA TYR A 233 -6.67 5.29 -16.17
C TYR A 233 -5.66 6.28 -16.72
N LEU A 234 -5.62 7.49 -16.13
CA LEU A 234 -4.67 8.54 -16.55
C LEU A 234 -3.24 8.12 -16.29
N GLU A 235 -2.97 7.42 -15.19
CA GLU A 235 -1.64 6.93 -14.88
C GLU A 235 -1.16 5.86 -15.85
N LYS A 236 -2.02 4.91 -16.24
CA LYS A 236 -1.73 3.94 -17.31
C LYS A 236 -1.42 4.63 -18.64
N LEU A 237 -2.14 5.71 -18.94
CA LEU A 237 -1.92 6.51 -20.12
C LEU A 237 -0.57 7.25 -20.05
N VAL A 238 -0.22 7.84 -18.91
CA VAL A 238 1.10 8.47 -18.69
C VAL A 238 2.24 7.46 -18.75
N ALA A 239 2.03 6.23 -18.26
CA ALA A 239 3.02 5.15 -18.30
C ALA A 239 3.21 4.55 -19.70
N ASN A 240 2.26 4.78 -20.62
CA ASN A 240 2.40 4.36 -22.01
C ASN A 240 3.47 5.22 -22.71
N LYS A 241 4.54 4.57 -23.17
CA LYS A 241 5.66 5.22 -23.87
C LYS A 241 5.26 5.80 -25.22
N ASP A 242 4.22 5.25 -25.83
CA ASP A 242 3.75 5.69 -27.16
C ASP A 242 2.87 6.95 -27.08
N PHE A 243 2.42 7.34 -25.89
CA PHE A 243 1.65 8.57 -25.68
C PHE A 243 2.60 9.71 -25.28
N SER A 244 2.88 10.63 -26.20
CA SER A 244 3.89 11.69 -26.10
C SER A 244 3.29 13.09 -26.00
N VAL A 245 4.11 14.08 -25.65
CA VAL A 245 3.67 15.49 -25.57
C VAL A 245 3.16 15.96 -26.95
N GLY A 246 1.96 16.54 -26.97
CA GLY A 246 1.25 16.92 -28.18
C GLY A 246 0.26 15.88 -28.71
N ASP A 247 0.32 14.64 -28.21
CA ASP A 247 -0.63 13.59 -28.60
C ASP A 247 -1.99 13.78 -27.90
N THR A 248 -3.05 13.41 -28.63
CA THR A 248 -4.42 13.36 -28.14
C THR A 248 -4.91 11.92 -28.09
N HIS A 249 -5.27 11.47 -26.90
CA HIS A 249 -5.95 10.20 -26.69
C HIS A 249 -7.46 10.40 -26.61
N THR A 250 -8.22 9.71 -27.45
CA THR A 250 -9.70 9.72 -27.38
C THR A 250 -10.17 8.54 -26.54
N VAL A 251 -10.91 8.81 -25.46
CA VAL A 251 -11.45 7.76 -24.59
C VAL A 251 -12.46 6.93 -25.39
N SER A 252 -12.29 5.61 -25.36
CA SER A 252 -13.15 4.67 -26.10
C SER A 252 -14.63 4.92 -25.84
N SER A 253 -15.42 5.01 -26.91
CA SER A 253 -16.88 5.09 -26.83
C SER A 253 -17.53 3.73 -26.51
N THR A 254 -16.77 2.63 -26.61
CA THR A 254 -17.21 1.28 -26.27
C THR A 254 -16.69 0.88 -24.88
N GLY A 255 -17.57 0.25 -24.09
CA GLY A 255 -17.26 -0.16 -22.71
C GLY A 255 -17.53 0.91 -21.65
N ASN A 256 -16.90 0.76 -20.48
CA ASN A 256 -17.16 1.58 -19.28
C ASN A 256 -16.12 2.69 -19.04
N ASP A 257 -15.18 2.92 -19.97
CA ASP A 257 -14.10 3.89 -19.78
C ASP A 257 -14.62 5.33 -19.65
N ARG A 258 -15.63 5.71 -20.44
CA ARG A 258 -16.30 7.02 -20.33
C ARG A 258 -16.91 7.26 -18.95
N ALA A 259 -17.42 6.21 -18.31
CA ALA A 259 -18.01 6.27 -16.97
C ALA A 259 -17.06 6.78 -15.88
N ARG A 260 -15.75 6.69 -16.14
CA ARG A 260 -14.69 7.15 -15.24
C ARG A 260 -14.57 8.67 -15.22
N PHE A 261 -15.03 9.36 -16.25
CA PHE A 261 -14.86 10.81 -16.40
C PHE A 261 -16.16 11.60 -16.23
N VAL A 262 -17.31 11.00 -16.56
CA VAL A 262 -18.63 11.66 -16.51
C VAL A 262 -19.61 10.98 -15.57
N GLN A 263 -20.51 11.77 -14.96
CA GLN A 263 -21.49 11.30 -13.98
C GLN A 263 -22.58 10.42 -14.61
N TYR A 264 -23.15 10.86 -15.74
CA TYR A 264 -24.25 10.19 -16.43
C TYR A 264 -23.83 9.74 -17.83
N GLN A 265 -24.17 8.50 -18.19
CA GLN A 265 -23.74 7.87 -19.46
C GLN A 265 -24.73 8.04 -20.62
N TYR A 266 -25.95 8.51 -20.34
CA TYR A 266 -27.03 8.61 -21.34
C TYR A 266 -26.77 9.68 -22.40
N GLU A 267 -25.86 10.61 -22.12
CA GLU A 267 -25.48 11.68 -23.03
C GLU A 267 -24.19 11.28 -23.76
N GLN A 268 -24.23 11.32 -25.10
CA GLN A 268 -23.03 11.13 -25.90
C GLN A 268 -22.12 12.36 -25.67
N ARG A 269 -20.92 12.07 -25.13
CA ARG A 269 -19.89 13.02 -24.72
C ARG A 269 -18.58 12.47 -25.26
N THR A 270 -17.91 13.22 -26.12
CA THR A 270 -16.56 12.90 -26.58
C THR A 270 -15.56 13.39 -25.54
N ILE A 271 -14.70 12.50 -25.06
CA ILE A 271 -13.67 12.83 -24.06
C ILE A 271 -12.30 12.65 -24.73
N THR A 272 -11.52 13.73 -24.77
CA THR A 272 -10.13 13.70 -25.24
C THR A 272 -9.18 14.07 -24.12
N ILE A 273 -8.00 13.45 -24.13
CA ILE A 273 -6.95 13.65 -23.15
C ILE A 273 -5.69 14.02 -23.92
N ASP A 274 -5.21 15.24 -23.73
CA ASP A 274 -4.03 15.76 -24.40
C ASP A 274 -2.84 15.75 -23.43
N MET A 275 -1.71 15.17 -23.84
CA MET A 275 -0.46 15.28 -23.07
C MET A 275 0.19 16.64 -23.34
N THR A 276 0.18 17.54 -22.35
CA THR A 276 0.66 18.92 -22.54
C THR A 276 2.08 19.11 -22.04
N SER A 277 2.51 18.37 -21.03
CA SER A 277 3.92 18.33 -20.61
C SER A 277 4.29 16.96 -20.05
N ARG A 278 5.56 16.60 -20.17
CA ARG A 278 6.15 15.42 -19.53
C ARG A 278 7.59 15.74 -19.16
N GLU A 279 7.91 15.56 -17.90
CA GLU A 279 9.26 15.75 -17.37
C GLU A 279 9.81 14.41 -16.87
N SER A 280 11.13 14.34 -16.82
CA SER A 280 11.86 13.25 -16.19
C SER A 280 12.50 13.75 -14.89
N ALA A 281 12.89 12.82 -14.01
CA ALA A 281 13.55 13.20 -12.77
C ALA A 281 14.86 13.99 -13.02
N ASP A 282 15.55 13.72 -14.13
CA ASP A 282 16.81 14.37 -14.47
C ASP A 282 16.61 15.83 -14.93
N SER A 283 15.50 16.12 -15.63
CA SER A 283 15.18 17.48 -16.10
C SER A 283 14.73 18.42 -14.98
N ALA A 284 14.19 17.88 -13.87
CA ALA A 284 13.73 18.69 -12.74
C ALA A 284 14.88 19.28 -11.90
N VAL A 285 16.09 18.72 -11.98
CA VAL A 285 17.28 19.17 -11.23
C VAL A 285 17.99 20.33 -11.95
N GLU A 286 17.80 20.49 -13.25
CA GLU A 286 18.45 21.54 -14.05
C GLU A 286 17.80 22.92 -13.86
N ASP A 287 16.49 22.97 -13.55
CA ASP A 287 15.73 24.21 -13.31
C ASP A 287 15.97 24.85 -11.92
N GLU A 288 16.68 24.17 -11.00
CA GLU A 288 17.02 24.71 -9.67
C GLU A 288 18.32 25.54 -9.63
N LYS A 289 18.85 25.98 -10.78
CA LYS A 289 19.98 26.92 -10.80
C LYS A 289 19.53 28.36 -11.05
N VAL A 290 19.85 29.20 -10.06
CA VAL A 290 19.86 30.68 -10.00
C VAL A 290 18.59 31.31 -9.40
N ASP A 291 18.50 31.32 -8.06
CA ASP A 291 18.63 32.56 -7.25
C ASP A 291 18.44 32.32 -5.73
N ASP A 292 19.34 32.94 -4.96
CA ASP A 292 19.40 33.10 -3.49
C ASP A 292 19.13 31.90 -2.55
N ALA A 293 20.23 31.27 -2.16
CA ALA A 293 20.33 30.33 -1.05
C ALA A 293 20.16 31.03 0.31
N ALA A 294 18.93 31.26 0.75
CA ALA A 294 18.53 31.31 2.16
C ALA A 294 17.00 31.22 2.29
N GLN A 295 16.51 30.18 2.98
CA GLN A 295 15.12 30.01 3.44
C GLN A 295 14.04 29.80 2.35
N LYS A 296 13.94 28.57 1.83
CA LYS A 296 12.65 27.91 1.49
C LYS A 296 12.88 26.40 1.30
N GLY A 297 12.19 25.59 2.10
CA GLY A 297 12.24 24.13 2.02
C GLY A 297 11.52 23.61 0.76
N GLY A 298 12.23 23.54 -0.36
CA GLY A 298 11.78 22.80 -1.53
C GLY A 298 11.86 21.31 -1.23
N ASN A 299 10.71 20.65 -1.01
CA ASN A 299 10.63 19.25 -0.58
C ASN A 299 10.97 18.23 -1.69
N GLY A 300 11.63 18.65 -2.77
CA GLY A 300 11.93 17.81 -3.94
C GLY A 300 10.68 17.31 -4.68
N ALA A 301 9.55 18.00 -4.54
CA ALA A 301 8.32 17.70 -5.27
C ALA A 301 8.43 18.23 -6.70
N TRP A 302 8.07 17.43 -7.70
CA TRP A 302 8.16 17.82 -9.11
C TRP A 302 7.01 17.25 -9.94
N CYS A 303 6.71 17.88 -11.07
CA CYS A 303 5.58 17.54 -11.93
C CYS A 303 6.02 16.58 -13.04
N GLN A 304 5.63 15.30 -12.97
CA GLN A 304 6.00 14.32 -13.97
C GLN A 304 5.28 14.51 -15.30
N ALA A 305 3.98 14.85 -15.26
CA ALA A 305 3.17 14.99 -16.46
C ALA A 305 2.00 15.93 -16.22
N THR A 306 1.65 16.71 -17.25
CA THR A 306 0.42 17.50 -17.30
C THR A 306 -0.45 16.96 -18.43
N LEU A 307 -1.72 16.71 -18.10
CA LEU A 307 -2.74 16.32 -19.07
C LEU A 307 -3.86 17.35 -19.08
N LYS A 308 -4.44 17.60 -20.25
CA LYS A 308 -5.69 18.34 -20.39
C LYS A 308 -6.81 17.39 -20.76
N VAL A 309 -7.83 17.28 -19.91
CA VAL A 309 -9.02 16.49 -20.19
C VAL A 309 -10.08 17.43 -20.74
N THR A 310 -10.50 17.19 -21.98
CA THR A 310 -11.54 17.97 -22.66
C THR A 310 -12.80 17.11 -22.82
N ILE A 311 -13.93 17.65 -22.39
CA ILE A 311 -15.24 17.01 -22.51
C ILE A 311 -16.05 17.84 -23.50
N ARG A 312 -16.37 17.23 -24.65
CA ARG A 312 -17.20 17.82 -25.69
C ARG A 312 -18.59 17.17 -25.66
N PRO A 313 -19.63 17.93 -25.29
CA PRO A 313 -21.00 17.52 -25.43
C PRO A 313 -21.45 17.43 -26.89
N ASP A 314 -22.28 16.43 -27.22
CA ASP A 314 -22.86 16.29 -28.56
C ASP A 314 -24.12 17.16 -28.76
N ASP A 315 -24.65 17.77 -27.70
CA ASP A 315 -25.91 18.53 -27.66
C ASP A 315 -25.75 20.05 -27.84
N ASN A 316 -24.69 20.49 -28.55
CA ASN A 316 -24.31 21.90 -28.73
C ASN A 316 -24.04 22.68 -27.43
N SER A 317 -24.04 22.04 -26.26
CA SER A 317 -23.58 22.71 -25.03
C SER A 317 -22.08 22.98 -25.07
N ALA A 318 -21.64 23.94 -24.25
CA ALA A 318 -20.26 24.43 -24.30
C ALA A 318 -19.27 23.32 -23.94
N THR A 319 -18.26 23.12 -24.80
CA THR A 319 -17.10 22.29 -24.49
C THR A 319 -16.36 22.88 -23.29
N TYR A 320 -15.98 22.03 -22.35
CA TYR A 320 -15.19 22.42 -21.19
C TYR A 320 -13.99 21.50 -21.01
N SER A 321 -12.99 21.99 -20.29
CA SER A 321 -11.77 21.23 -20.02
C SER A 321 -11.25 21.49 -18.62
N TYR A 322 -10.52 20.55 -18.06
CA TYR A 322 -9.76 20.74 -16.83
C TYR A 322 -8.36 20.15 -17.02
N SER A 323 -7.39 20.73 -16.34
CA SER A 323 -6.00 20.25 -16.38
C SER A 323 -5.73 19.39 -15.15
N VAL A 324 -4.89 18.39 -15.33
CA VAL A 324 -4.44 17.50 -14.26
C VAL A 324 -2.92 17.34 -14.31
N LYS A 325 -2.29 17.33 -13.14
CA LYS A 325 -0.85 17.19 -12.99
C LYS A 325 -0.51 16.02 -12.10
N LEU A 326 0.39 15.15 -12.55
CA LEU A 326 0.93 14.05 -11.76
C LEU A 326 2.20 14.52 -11.07
N TYR A 327 2.13 14.76 -9.77
CA TYR A 327 3.29 15.12 -8.97
C TYR A 327 3.97 13.89 -8.38
N ARG A 328 5.29 13.95 -8.29
CA ARG A 328 6.14 12.99 -7.57
C ARG A 328 6.69 13.65 -6.32
N ASN A 329 6.88 12.85 -5.28
CA ASN A 329 7.51 13.26 -4.02
C ASN A 329 6.85 14.51 -3.38
N ALA A 330 5.52 14.58 -3.40
CA ALA A 330 4.78 15.76 -2.95
C ALA A 330 4.13 15.57 -1.57
N LEU A 331 4.19 16.60 -0.73
CA LEU A 331 3.35 16.70 0.46
C LEU A 331 2.00 17.35 0.11
N SER A 332 1.00 17.18 0.97
CA SER A 332 -0.26 17.94 0.93
C SER A 332 -0.04 19.45 1.06
N SER A 333 1.08 19.87 1.65
CA SER A 333 1.50 21.28 1.76
C SER A 333 2.45 21.74 0.65
N SER A 334 2.82 20.87 -0.29
CA SER A 334 3.68 21.27 -1.41
C SER A 334 3.00 22.35 -2.24
N PRO A 335 3.75 23.39 -2.68
CA PRO A 335 3.18 24.42 -3.54
C PRO A 335 2.72 23.82 -4.86
N LEU A 336 1.53 24.19 -5.30
CA LEU A 336 0.97 23.81 -6.61
C LEU A 336 0.87 25.06 -7.48
N GLU A 337 0.86 24.85 -8.80
CA GLU A 337 0.52 25.91 -9.75
C GLU A 337 -0.88 26.49 -9.47
N GLU A 338 -1.07 27.77 -9.76
CA GLU A 338 -2.33 28.48 -9.55
C GLU A 338 -3.52 27.72 -10.16
N GLY A 339 -4.61 27.61 -9.40
CA GLY A 339 -5.83 26.93 -9.82
C GLY A 339 -5.81 25.41 -9.67
N PHE A 340 -4.70 24.78 -9.28
CA PHE A 340 -4.65 23.35 -8.98
C PHE A 340 -4.96 23.04 -7.50
N THR A 341 -5.70 21.96 -7.29
CA THR A 341 -5.96 21.37 -5.97
C THR A 341 -5.55 19.90 -5.97
N LEU A 342 -4.90 19.42 -4.91
CA LEU A 342 -4.54 18.00 -4.78
C LEU A 342 -5.78 17.11 -4.74
N ALA A 343 -5.73 16.04 -5.51
CA ALA A 343 -6.67 14.93 -5.46
C ALA A 343 -6.05 13.81 -4.63
N GLU A 344 -6.26 13.85 -3.32
CA GLU A 344 -5.71 12.85 -2.42
C GLU A 344 -6.22 11.44 -2.79
N PRO A 345 -5.33 10.44 -2.88
CA PRO A 345 -5.73 9.08 -3.22
C PRO A 345 -6.60 8.49 -2.11
N ALA A 346 -7.47 7.55 -2.46
CA ALA A 346 -8.21 6.78 -1.47
C ALA A 346 -7.23 5.78 -0.80
N LEU A 347 -6.89 6.03 0.46
CA LEU A 347 -5.92 5.23 1.21
C LEU A 347 -6.61 4.42 2.31
N SER A 348 -6.06 3.24 2.65
CA SER A 348 -6.40 2.52 3.87
C SER A 348 -5.64 3.11 5.05
N ASP A 349 -6.02 2.80 6.29
CA ASP A 349 -5.25 3.27 7.44
C ASP A 349 -3.80 2.77 7.36
N TYR A 350 -3.58 1.48 7.11
CA TYR A 350 -2.25 0.90 6.94
C TYR A 350 -2.15 0.05 5.68
N ALA A 351 -0.91 -0.20 5.25
CA ALA A 351 -0.65 -0.96 4.03
C ALA A 351 -1.06 -2.43 4.19
N GLU A 352 -1.37 -3.06 3.07
CA GLU A 352 -1.79 -4.45 3.02
C GLU A 352 -1.07 -5.12 1.87
N TYR A 353 -0.25 -6.11 2.18
CA TYR A 353 0.53 -6.86 1.21
C TYR A 353 -0.13 -8.21 1.03
N VAL A 354 -0.53 -8.52 -0.19
CA VAL A 354 -1.26 -9.77 -0.50
C VAL A 354 -0.49 -10.56 -1.53
N VAL A 355 -0.12 -11.79 -1.18
CA VAL A 355 0.42 -12.77 -2.14
C VAL A 355 -0.60 -13.87 -2.37
N TYR A 356 -0.64 -14.40 -3.60
CA TYR A 356 -1.68 -15.35 -4.00
C TYR A 356 -1.19 -16.79 -4.09
N LYS A 357 0.14 -17.01 -4.03
CA LYS A 357 0.73 -18.34 -3.89
C LYS A 357 1.26 -18.51 -2.49
N GLU A 358 0.88 -19.60 -1.83
CA GLU A 358 1.34 -19.89 -0.48
C GLU A 358 2.87 -20.06 -0.41
N ALA A 359 3.51 -20.47 -1.50
CA ALA A 359 4.97 -20.64 -1.60
C ALA A 359 5.73 -19.30 -1.60
N GLN A 360 5.06 -18.16 -1.80
CA GLN A 360 5.67 -16.82 -1.71
C GLN A 360 5.92 -16.39 -0.26
N ALA A 361 5.47 -17.16 0.73
CA ALA A 361 5.68 -16.86 2.14
C ALA A 361 6.16 -18.08 2.93
N ARG A 362 7.04 -17.82 3.90
CA ARG A 362 7.39 -18.77 4.97
C ARG A 362 7.40 -18.07 6.33
N ILE A 363 7.01 -18.79 7.37
CA ILE A 363 6.99 -18.28 8.73
C ILE A 363 8.42 -18.35 9.27
N ARG A 364 8.95 -17.23 9.73
CA ARG A 364 10.29 -17.17 10.33
C ARG A 364 10.24 -17.08 11.84
N TYR A 365 9.26 -16.35 12.37
CA TYR A 365 9.13 -16.16 13.81
C TYR A 365 7.68 -16.19 14.28
N VAL A 366 7.49 -16.69 15.49
CA VAL A 366 6.33 -16.42 16.33
C VAL A 366 6.77 -15.45 17.42
N VAL A 367 6.10 -14.31 17.52
CA VAL A 367 6.38 -13.26 18.50
C VAL A 367 5.27 -13.27 19.54
N GLU A 368 5.63 -13.51 20.80
CA GLU A 368 4.73 -13.40 21.94
C GLU A 368 4.74 -11.95 22.45
N VAL A 369 3.58 -11.32 22.38
CA VAL A 369 3.32 -9.95 22.80
C VAL A 369 2.43 -10.00 24.02
N GLU A 370 2.97 -9.64 25.17
CA GLU A 370 2.25 -9.54 26.43
C GLU A 370 1.62 -8.16 26.58
N THR A 371 0.37 -8.12 27.02
CA THR A 371 -0.31 -6.90 27.43
C THR A 371 0.00 -6.64 28.90
N VAL A 372 0.55 -5.46 29.22
CA VAL A 372 1.05 -5.07 30.56
C VAL A 372 0.26 -3.95 31.21
#